data_AF-A0A5N6AAD3-F1
#
_entry.id   AF-A0A5N6AAD3-F1
#
_cell.length_a   1.000
_cell.length_b   1.000
_cell.length_c   1.000
_cell.angle_alpha   90.00
_cell.angle_beta   90.00
_cell.angle_gamma   90.00
#
_symmetry.space_group_name_H-M   'P 1'
#
loop_
_entity.id
_entity.type
_entity.pdbx_description
1 polymer ?
#
loop_
_entity_poly.entity_id
_entity_poly.type
_entity_poly.pdbx_seq_one_letter_code
_entity_poly.pdbx_strand_id
1 'polypeptide(L)'
;MSAESAVDHAESALHYIIDIVEQINHWLSPQMQELAFGRPGSSGDAAVIEHTAHRLLGVYEGCMDWAIDLRSARPPAAVSRLFQLTADHANNPVREFREFVELTVSEFDKFSEVDWYSQETNIEVSLPFTITGDAELSRQFAAERGRVLASLRRG
;
A
#
# COMPACT_ATOMS: atom_id res chain seq x y z
N MET A 1 -20.83 15.31 -11.10
CA MET A 1 -19.39 15.66 -11.17
C MET A 1 -19.11 16.28 -12.53
N SER A 2 -18.47 17.45 -12.57
CA SER A 2 -18.00 18.07 -13.82
C SER A 2 -16.75 17.35 -14.33
N ALA A 3 -16.38 17.51 -15.61
CA ALA A 3 -15.19 16.88 -16.15
C ALA A 3 -13.88 17.42 -15.51
N GLU A 4 -13.83 18.70 -15.17
CA GLU A 4 -12.69 19.31 -14.46
C GLU A 4 -12.56 18.74 -13.05
N SER A 5 -13.65 18.76 -12.26
CA SER A 5 -13.67 18.14 -10.92
C SER A 5 -13.38 16.63 -10.93
N ALA A 6 -13.67 15.95 -12.05
CA ALA A 6 -13.37 14.53 -12.21
C ALA A 6 -11.88 14.29 -12.43
N VAL A 7 -11.20 15.15 -13.20
CA VAL A 7 -9.75 15.08 -13.37
C VAL A 7 -9.04 15.34 -12.05
N ASP A 8 -9.45 16.38 -11.31
CA ASP A 8 -8.87 16.70 -9.99
C ASP A 8 -9.03 15.53 -9.00
N HIS A 9 -10.19 14.87 -9.02
CA HIS A 9 -10.43 13.69 -8.20
C HIS A 9 -9.52 12.52 -8.59
N ALA A 10 -9.35 12.24 -9.88
CA ALA A 10 -8.45 11.19 -10.36
C ALA A 10 -6.97 11.46 -10.00
N GLU A 11 -6.53 12.72 -10.04
CA GLU A 11 -5.19 13.12 -9.60
C GLU A 11 -5.01 12.99 -8.09
N SER A 12 -5.99 13.45 -7.31
CA SER A 12 -5.97 13.34 -5.85
C SER A 12 -5.92 11.88 -5.41
N ALA A 13 -6.71 11.02 -6.09
CA ALA A 13 -6.68 9.60 -5.84
C ALA A 13 -5.33 8.96 -6.20
N LEU A 14 -4.61 9.46 -7.22
CA LEU A 14 -3.27 8.96 -7.51
C LEU A 14 -2.26 9.36 -6.42
N HIS A 15 -2.35 10.57 -5.88
CA HIS A 15 -1.47 11.01 -4.79
C HIS A 15 -1.64 10.20 -3.50
N TYR A 16 -2.82 9.63 -3.26
CA TYR A 16 -3.07 8.78 -2.10
C TYR A 16 -2.11 7.58 -1.98
N ILE A 17 -1.55 7.09 -3.10
CA ILE A 17 -0.54 6.03 -3.07
C ILE A 17 0.74 6.47 -2.34
N ILE A 18 1.09 7.75 -2.40
CA ILE A 18 2.26 8.30 -1.72
C ILE A 18 2.01 8.24 -0.21
N ASP A 19 0.84 8.66 0.25
CA ASP A 19 0.45 8.63 1.66
C ASP A 19 0.44 7.19 2.22
N ILE A 20 0.00 6.22 1.40
CA ILE A 20 0.06 4.78 1.75
C ILE A 20 1.52 4.35 1.97
N VAL A 21 2.40 4.64 1.01
CA VAL A 21 3.81 4.24 1.05
C VAL A 21 4.54 4.91 2.22
N GLU A 22 4.26 6.19 2.49
CA GLU A 22 4.85 6.91 3.63
C GLU A 22 4.43 6.30 4.97
N GLN A 23 3.16 5.93 5.14
CA GLN A 23 2.68 5.26 6.34
C GLN A 23 3.34 3.90 6.54
N ILE A 24 3.46 3.09 5.47
CA ILE A 24 4.15 1.79 5.54
C ILE A 24 5.61 1.98 5.95
N ASN A 25 6.32 2.91 5.30
CA ASN A 25 7.73 3.19 5.62
C ASN A 25 7.91 3.66 7.07
N HIS A 26 6.96 4.44 7.60
CA HIS A 26 6.99 4.86 8.99
C HIS A 26 6.86 3.66 9.95
N TRP A 27 5.83 2.83 9.78
CA TRP A 27 5.55 1.70 10.69
C TRP A 27 6.56 0.56 10.56
N LEU A 28 7.20 0.41 9.40
CA LEU A 28 8.29 -0.53 9.18
C LEU A 28 9.68 0.08 9.34
N SER A 29 9.78 1.33 9.79
CA SER A 29 11.09 1.97 9.99
C SER A 29 11.93 1.22 11.03
N PRO A 30 13.28 1.25 10.92
CA PRO A 30 14.16 0.62 11.90
C PRO A 30 13.87 1.05 13.35
N GLN A 31 13.47 2.31 13.54
CA GLN A 31 13.12 2.87 14.84
C GLN A 31 11.86 2.21 15.41
N MET A 32 10.82 2.02 14.60
CA MET A 32 9.59 1.34 15.01
C MET A 32 9.84 -0.16 15.24
N GLN A 33 10.70 -0.78 14.44
CA GLN A 33 11.10 -2.17 14.65
C GLN A 33 11.85 -2.36 15.97
N GLU A 34 12.82 -1.52 16.30
CA GLU A 34 13.53 -1.60 17.59
C GLU A 34 12.59 -1.32 18.76
N LEU A 35 11.61 -0.41 18.61
CA LEU A 35 10.61 -0.15 19.64
C LEU A 35 9.69 -1.36 19.88
N ALA A 36 9.32 -2.07 18.82
CA ALA A 36 8.44 -3.23 18.89
C ALA A 36 9.16 -4.51 19.35
N PHE A 37 10.28 -4.84 18.70
CA PHE A 37 10.99 -6.11 18.90
C PHE A 37 12.14 -6.02 19.90
N GLY A 38 12.51 -4.81 20.32
CA GLY A 38 13.69 -4.58 21.14
C GLY A 38 14.99 -4.67 20.34
N ARG A 39 16.09 -4.36 21.02
CA ARG A 39 17.43 -4.63 20.49
C ARG A 39 17.72 -6.13 20.54
N PRO A 40 18.65 -6.66 19.72
CA PRO A 40 19.13 -8.02 19.87
C PRO A 40 19.49 -8.37 21.32
N GLY A 41 18.91 -9.46 21.84
CA GLY A 41 19.09 -9.90 23.23
C GLY A 41 18.19 -9.20 24.27
N SER A 42 17.37 -8.23 23.87
CA SER A 42 16.32 -7.63 24.70
C SER A 42 14.95 -8.19 24.32
N SER A 43 14.04 -8.29 25.28
CA SER A 43 12.64 -8.63 24.98
C SER A 43 11.97 -7.48 24.21
N GLY A 44 11.14 -7.83 23.23
CA GLY A 44 10.22 -6.90 22.60
C GLY A 44 9.04 -6.52 23.49
N ASP A 45 8.26 -5.55 23.03
CA ASP A 45 7.03 -5.09 23.66
C ASP A 45 5.82 -5.59 22.85
N ALA A 46 5.09 -6.56 23.42
CA ALA A 46 3.92 -7.16 22.77
C ALA A 46 2.84 -6.14 22.42
N ALA A 47 2.62 -5.11 23.26
CA ALA A 47 1.61 -4.09 22.99
C ALA A 47 2.02 -3.19 21.82
N VAL A 48 3.32 -2.89 21.68
CA VAL A 48 3.84 -2.13 20.54
C VAL A 48 3.81 -2.94 19.25
N ILE A 49 4.12 -4.24 19.32
CA ILE A 49 4.01 -5.16 18.17
C ILE A 49 2.56 -5.19 17.67
N GLU A 50 1.60 -5.42 18.57
CA GLU A 50 0.17 -5.43 18.24
C GLU A 50 -0.28 -4.07 17.68
N HIS A 51 0.16 -2.97 18.28
CA HIS A 51 -0.16 -1.63 17.78
C HIS A 51 0.36 -1.42 16.35
N THR A 52 1.61 -1.79 16.08
CA THR A 52 2.24 -1.65 14.76
C THR A 52 1.53 -2.51 13.72
N ALA A 53 1.17 -3.74 14.08
CA ALA A 53 0.40 -4.63 13.22
C ALA A 53 -0.97 -4.03 12.88
N HIS A 54 -1.72 -3.52 13.86
CA HIS A 54 -3.00 -2.84 13.61
C HIS A 54 -2.85 -1.62 12.70
N ARG A 55 -1.77 -0.85 12.85
CA ARG A 55 -1.51 0.31 11.99
C ARG A 55 -1.24 -0.08 10.56
N LEU A 56 -0.47 -1.15 10.34
CA LEU A 56 -0.22 -1.71 9.01
C LEU A 56 -1.52 -2.25 8.39
N LEU A 57 -2.34 -2.98 9.15
CA LEU A 57 -3.65 -3.44 8.68
C LEU A 57 -4.59 -2.29 8.31
N GLY A 58 -4.56 -1.17 9.06
CA GLY A 58 -5.30 0.04 8.70
C GLY A 58 -4.85 0.64 7.36
N VAL A 59 -3.56 0.56 7.01
CA VAL A 59 -3.09 0.96 5.67
C VAL A 59 -3.63 0.03 4.59
N TYR A 60 -3.67 -1.28 4.85
CA TYR A 60 -4.26 -2.25 3.93
C TYR A 60 -5.75 -2.00 3.67
N GLU A 61 -6.52 -1.71 4.73
CA GLU A 61 -7.91 -1.28 4.62
C GLU A 61 -8.02 0.00 3.79
N GLY A 62 -7.16 0.98 4.03
CA GLY A 62 -7.08 2.21 3.24
C GLY A 62 -6.82 1.95 1.74
N CYS A 63 -5.97 0.98 1.39
CA CYS A 63 -5.76 0.56 0.00
C CYS A 63 -7.03 -0.03 -0.63
N MET A 64 -7.78 -0.84 0.13
CA MET A 64 -9.02 -1.44 -0.35
C MET A 64 -10.11 -0.38 -0.54
N ASP A 65 -10.28 0.53 0.42
CA ASP A 65 -11.24 1.63 0.36
C ASP A 65 -10.94 2.55 -0.82
N TRP A 66 -9.67 2.86 -1.05
CA TRP A 66 -9.24 3.62 -2.23
C TRP A 66 -9.58 2.91 -3.55
N ALA A 67 -9.33 1.60 -3.64
CA ALA A 67 -9.71 0.81 -4.81
C ALA A 67 -11.24 0.77 -5.01
N ILE A 68 -12.02 0.72 -3.92
CA ILE A 68 -13.48 0.75 -3.96
C ILE A 68 -13.98 2.11 -4.43
N ASP A 69 -13.46 3.20 -3.88
CA ASP A 69 -13.85 4.58 -4.25
C ASP A 69 -13.68 4.80 -5.76
N LEU A 70 -12.50 4.47 -6.29
CA LEU A 70 -12.19 4.60 -7.71
C LEU A 70 -13.09 3.78 -8.64
N ARG A 71 -13.45 2.56 -8.24
CA ARG A 71 -14.33 1.67 -9.03
C ARG A 71 -15.80 2.05 -8.89
N SER A 72 -16.20 2.66 -7.79
CA SER A 72 -17.58 3.09 -7.53
C SER A 72 -17.88 4.45 -8.17
N ALA A 73 -16.85 5.21 -8.50
CA ALA A 73 -16.97 6.50 -9.16
C ALA A 73 -17.71 6.37 -10.51
N ARG A 74 -18.60 7.33 -10.77
CA ARG A 74 -19.38 7.42 -12.02
C ARG A 74 -18.96 8.68 -12.79
N PRO A 75 -17.77 8.68 -13.42
CA PRO A 75 -17.30 9.82 -14.18
C PRO A 75 -18.14 10.06 -15.45
N PRO A 76 -18.18 11.30 -15.98
CA PRO A 76 -18.64 11.55 -17.33
C PRO A 76 -17.90 10.68 -18.36
N ALA A 77 -18.59 10.28 -19.43
CA ALA A 77 -18.01 9.41 -20.47
C ALA A 77 -16.67 9.94 -21.03
N ALA A 78 -16.52 11.26 -21.12
CA ALA A 78 -15.31 11.93 -21.62
C ALA A 78 -14.04 11.61 -20.81
N VAL A 79 -14.18 11.28 -19.51
CA VAL A 79 -13.06 11.02 -18.58
C VAL A 79 -13.08 9.60 -18.01
N SER A 80 -13.97 8.73 -18.50
CA SER A 80 -14.12 7.36 -17.99
C SER A 80 -12.85 6.53 -18.13
N ARG A 81 -12.06 6.72 -19.19
CA ARG A 81 -10.80 5.99 -19.36
C ARG A 81 -9.73 6.43 -18.36
N LEU A 82 -9.69 7.72 -18.01
CA LEU A 82 -8.79 8.24 -16.99
C LEU A 82 -9.05 7.57 -15.63
N PHE A 83 -10.33 7.46 -15.23
CA PHE A 83 -10.73 6.78 -14.00
C PHE A 83 -10.39 5.29 -14.00
N GLN A 84 -10.59 4.61 -15.14
CA GLN A 84 -10.20 3.21 -15.25
C GLN A 84 -8.69 3.02 -15.00
N LEU A 85 -7.86 3.87 -15.61
CA LEU A 85 -6.41 3.83 -15.41
C LEU A 85 -6.03 4.11 -13.96
N THR A 86 -6.68 5.08 -13.30
CA THR A 86 -6.48 5.33 -11.86
C THR A 86 -6.89 4.12 -11.01
N ALA A 87 -8.04 3.50 -11.30
CA ALA A 87 -8.49 2.29 -10.60
C ALA A 87 -7.51 1.12 -10.76
N ASP A 88 -6.88 1.00 -11.93
CA ASP A 88 -5.90 -0.04 -12.20
C ASP A 88 -4.63 0.14 -11.35
N HIS A 89 -4.26 1.38 -10.98
CA HIS A 89 -3.13 1.65 -10.08
C HIS A 89 -3.37 1.10 -8.67
N ALA A 90 -4.64 1.01 -8.24
CA ALA A 90 -5.00 0.50 -6.92
C ALA A 90 -4.89 -1.02 -6.78
N ASN A 91 -4.82 -1.75 -7.91
CA ASN A 91 -4.73 -3.22 -7.88
C ASN A 91 -3.39 -3.69 -7.30
N ASN A 92 -2.28 -3.05 -7.67
CA ASN A 92 -0.95 -3.51 -7.28
C ASN A 92 -0.74 -3.40 -5.75
N PRO A 93 -0.94 -2.25 -5.08
CA PRO A 93 -0.70 -2.15 -3.64
C PRO A 93 -1.53 -3.12 -2.81
N VAL A 94 -2.80 -3.37 -3.19
CA VAL A 94 -3.66 -4.35 -2.50
C VAL A 94 -3.10 -5.77 -2.63
N ARG A 95 -2.59 -6.15 -3.79
CA ARG A 95 -1.97 -7.46 -4.01
C ARG A 95 -0.67 -7.60 -3.22
N GLU A 96 0.26 -6.64 -3.37
CA GLU A 96 1.57 -6.70 -2.71
C GLU A 96 1.43 -6.74 -1.17
N PHE A 97 0.45 -6.01 -0.61
CA PHE A 97 0.18 -6.06 0.83
C PHE A 97 -0.33 -7.44 1.26
N ARG A 98 -1.23 -8.05 0.49
CA ARG A 98 -1.73 -9.41 0.77
C ARG A 98 -0.59 -10.42 0.76
N GLU A 99 0.27 -10.36 -0.25
CA GLU A 99 1.45 -11.23 -0.37
C GLU A 99 2.41 -11.04 0.81
N PHE A 100 2.61 -9.80 1.26
CA PHE A 100 3.41 -9.51 2.45
C PHE A 100 2.81 -10.12 3.74
N VAL A 101 1.49 -10.03 3.93
CA VAL A 101 0.81 -10.65 5.09
C VAL A 101 0.94 -12.18 5.05
N GLU A 102 0.73 -12.78 3.88
CA GLU A 102 0.88 -14.23 3.69
C GLU A 102 2.31 -14.69 4.00
N LEU A 103 3.31 -13.95 3.53
CA LEU A 103 4.72 -14.19 3.85
C LEU A 103 4.98 -14.06 5.37
N THR A 104 4.45 -13.01 5.99
CA THR A 104 4.62 -12.77 7.43
C THR A 104 4.07 -13.92 8.28
N VAL A 105 2.85 -14.39 7.96
CA VAL A 105 2.25 -15.55 8.63
C VAL A 105 3.12 -16.79 8.41
N SER A 106 3.52 -17.06 7.17
CA SER A 106 4.34 -18.21 6.84
C SER A 106 5.70 -18.21 7.53
N GLU A 107 6.33 -17.06 7.75
CA GLU A 107 7.60 -16.96 8.48
C GLU A 107 7.40 -17.17 9.98
N PHE A 108 6.34 -16.63 10.57
CA PHE A 108 6.07 -16.79 12.00
C PHE A 108 5.55 -18.19 12.36
N ASP A 109 4.87 -18.90 11.47
CA ASP A 109 4.47 -20.28 11.72
C ASP A 109 5.66 -21.20 11.99
N LYS A 110 6.84 -20.89 11.41
CA LYS A 110 8.10 -21.62 11.65
C LYS A 110 8.57 -21.52 13.10
N PHE A 111 8.11 -20.53 13.85
CA PHE A 111 8.46 -20.38 15.27
C PHE A 111 7.92 -21.52 16.12
N SER A 112 6.88 -22.21 15.66
CA SER A 112 6.37 -23.43 16.32
C SER A 112 7.35 -24.61 16.28
N GLU A 113 8.29 -24.60 15.32
CA GLU A 113 9.31 -25.64 15.14
C GLU A 113 10.61 -25.34 15.90
N VAL A 114 10.72 -24.16 16.51
CA VAL A 114 11.92 -23.71 17.22
C VAL A 114 12.04 -24.40 18.58
N ASP A 115 13.22 -24.98 18.85
CA ASP A 115 13.59 -25.43 20.20
C ASP A 115 14.08 -24.26 21.04
N TRP A 116 13.13 -23.61 21.73
CA TRP A 116 13.37 -22.47 22.62
C TRP A 116 14.28 -22.77 23.82
N TYR A 117 14.57 -24.05 24.09
CA TYR A 117 15.45 -24.45 25.19
C TYR A 117 16.89 -24.71 24.73
N SER A 118 17.18 -24.61 23.43
CA SER A 118 18.55 -24.71 22.92
C SER A 118 19.36 -23.45 23.29
N GLN A 119 20.64 -23.64 23.66
CA GLN A 119 21.49 -22.57 24.23
C GLN A 119 21.79 -21.40 23.26
N GLU A 120 21.56 -21.54 21.96
CA GLU A 120 21.93 -20.55 20.93
C GLU A 120 20.83 -20.35 19.88
N THR A 121 19.59 -20.11 20.30
CA THR A 121 18.52 -19.81 19.34
C THR A 121 18.58 -18.34 18.90
N ASN A 122 19.23 -18.07 17.76
CA ASN A 122 19.09 -16.79 17.05
C ASN A 122 18.13 -16.98 15.88
N ILE A 123 17.04 -16.21 15.89
CA ILE A 123 16.05 -16.22 14.82
C ILE A 123 16.19 -14.93 14.03
N GLU A 124 16.53 -15.05 12.76
CA GLU A 124 16.52 -13.95 11.80
C GLU A 124 15.29 -14.11 10.89
N VAL A 125 14.44 -13.10 10.86
CA VAL A 125 13.26 -13.06 9.99
C VAL A 125 13.42 -11.91 9.01
N SER A 126 13.28 -12.20 7.72
CA SER A 126 13.37 -11.21 6.64
C SER A 126 12.04 -11.15 5.90
N LEU A 127 11.34 -10.03 6.03
CA LEU A 127 10.03 -9.78 5.42
C LEU A 127 10.15 -8.62 4.44
N PRO A 128 10.60 -8.86 3.20
CA PRO A 128 10.63 -7.81 2.18
C PRO A 128 9.19 -7.35 1.90
N PHE A 129 8.95 -6.05 2.00
CA PHE A 129 7.70 -5.44 1.54
C PHE A 129 8.02 -4.39 0.48
N THR A 130 7.55 -4.61 -0.74
CA THR A 130 7.77 -3.70 -1.87
C THR A 130 6.44 -3.36 -2.52
N ILE A 131 6.14 -2.06 -2.67
CA ILE A 131 5.04 -1.61 -3.51
C ILE A 131 5.62 -1.18 -4.85
N THR A 132 5.29 -1.93 -5.90
CA THR A 132 5.82 -1.66 -7.24
C THR A 132 4.84 -0.84 -8.07
N GLY A 133 5.31 0.29 -8.59
CA GLY A 133 4.55 1.08 -9.57
C GLY A 133 4.59 0.45 -10.96
N ASP A 134 3.49 0.56 -11.71
CA ASP A 134 3.45 0.15 -13.12
C ASP A 134 3.80 1.34 -14.02
N ALA A 135 5.01 1.31 -14.57
CA ALA A 135 5.52 2.40 -15.42
C ALA A 135 4.74 2.56 -16.73
N GLU A 136 4.17 1.48 -17.27
CA GLU A 136 3.33 1.56 -18.47
C GLU A 136 1.97 2.16 -18.12
N LEU A 137 1.37 1.75 -17.01
CA LEU A 137 0.11 2.33 -16.53
C LEU A 137 0.26 3.83 -16.24
N SER A 138 1.36 4.24 -15.60
CA SER A 138 1.69 5.65 -15.36
C SER A 138 1.82 6.45 -16.67
N ARG A 139 2.43 5.87 -17.71
CA ARG A 139 2.51 6.51 -19.04
C ARG A 139 1.15 6.66 -19.68
N GLN A 140 0.31 5.63 -19.62
CA GLN A 140 -1.05 5.66 -20.18
C GLN A 140 -1.91 6.70 -19.47
N PHE A 141 -1.82 6.80 -18.13
CA PHE A 141 -2.50 7.82 -17.34
C PHE A 141 -2.07 9.23 -17.77
N ALA A 142 -0.77 9.50 -17.87
CA ALA A 142 -0.25 10.81 -18.26
C ALA A 142 -0.72 11.22 -19.67
N ALA A 143 -0.73 10.28 -20.62
CA ALA A 143 -1.20 10.53 -21.99
C ALA A 143 -2.72 10.84 -22.03
N GLU A 144 -3.52 10.04 -21.33
CA GLU A 144 -4.97 10.21 -21.29
C GLU A 144 -5.38 11.51 -20.59
N ARG A 145 -4.69 11.88 -19.51
CA ARG A 145 -4.85 13.17 -18.83
C ARG A 145 -4.62 14.34 -19.79
N GLY A 146 -3.52 14.29 -20.55
CA GLY A 146 -3.21 15.31 -21.56
C GLY A 146 -4.31 15.42 -22.64
N ARG A 147 -4.83 14.27 -23.10
CA ARG A 147 -5.94 14.21 -24.05
C ARG A 147 -7.21 14.87 -23.49
N VAL A 148 -7.58 14.54 -22.26
CA VAL A 148 -8.77 15.08 -21.58
C VAL A 148 -8.64 16.59 -21.40
N LEU A 149 -7.53 17.09 -20.85
CA LEU A 149 -7.31 18.53 -20.65
C LEU A 149 -7.35 19.31 -21.98
N ALA A 150 -6.78 18.75 -23.06
CA ALA A 150 -6.83 19.36 -24.38
C ALA A 150 -8.24 19.36 -25.00
N SER A 151 -9.11 18.41 -24.63
CA SER A 151 -10.51 18.40 -25.05
C SER A 151 -11.36 19.42 -24.29
N LEU A 152 -11.11 19.59 -22.99
CA LEU A 152 -11.82 20.56 -22.13
C LEU A 152 -11.49 22.01 -22.49
N ARG A 153 -10.29 22.29 -23.00
CA ARG A 153 -9.92 23.64 -23.48
C ARG A 153 -10.52 24.01 -24.84
N ARG A 154 -11.10 23.05 -25.57
CA ARG A 154 -11.62 23.22 -26.93
C ARG A 154 -13.15 23.20 -27.02
N GLY A 155 -13.83 22.78 -25.96
CA GLY A 155 -15.28 22.88 -25.80
C GLY A 155 -15.63 24.08 -24.93
#